data_AF-A0A8B6HIG2-F1
#
_entry.id   AF-A0A8B6HIG2-F1
#
_cell.length_a   1.000
_cell.length_b   1.000
_cell.length_c   1.000
_cell.angle_alpha   90.00
_cell.angle_beta   90.00
_cell.angle_gamma   90.00
#
_symmetry.space_group_name_H-M   'P 1'
#
loop_
_entity.id
_entity.type
_entity.pdbx_description
1 polymer ?
#
loop_
_entity_poly.entity_id
_entity_poly.type
_entity_poly.pdbx_seq_one_letter_code
_entity_poly.pdbx_strand_id
1 'polypeptide(L)'
;MSTNNYWIRSYFVPKNVQLEFNALQDGRISVQASGSFFGSFCDYVAGSGKIVNKEKPAVFDVSFETNYSLAKKVHTYWVLSTDYESYAVVFTCWNTLEDGTCDPEESYIWTFTRSLSGHSLSDLAAINDAVPFVCMSPRDFKTFQQDGGCDFNPFNFPNTYGMVFIMSTVFIGFIIFLVFFIYCLTKVSNGGEGPQRKGNVIIFN
;
A
#
# COMPACT_ATOMS: atom_id res chain seq x y z
N MET A 1 -8.18 11.53 -1.18
CA MET A 1 -9.05 10.62 -1.98
C MET A 1 -8.22 10.04 -3.10
N SER A 2 -8.64 8.96 -3.74
CA SER A 2 -8.00 8.45 -4.97
C SER A 2 -9.03 7.86 -5.94
N THR A 3 -8.79 7.98 -7.24
CA THR A 3 -9.56 7.27 -8.27
C THR A 3 -8.93 5.90 -8.51
N ASN A 4 -9.72 4.82 -8.55
CA ASN A 4 -9.22 3.51 -8.94
C ASN A 4 -10.24 2.79 -9.84
N ASN A 5 -9.75 2.21 -10.94
CA ASN A 5 -10.49 1.34 -11.87
C ASN A 5 -9.90 -0.08 -11.97
N TYR A 6 -9.20 -0.59 -10.95
CA TYR A 6 -8.86 -2.01 -10.88
C TYR A 6 -9.99 -2.85 -10.27
N TRP A 7 -10.50 -3.78 -11.06
CA TRP A 7 -11.59 -4.72 -10.77
C TRP A 7 -11.32 -5.69 -9.59
N ILE A 8 -10.08 -5.78 -9.09
CA ILE A 8 -9.72 -6.66 -7.96
C ILE A 8 -9.83 -5.98 -6.57
N ARG A 9 -10.03 -4.65 -6.48
CA ARG A 9 -10.00 -3.92 -5.19
C ARG A 9 -11.33 -3.45 -4.62
N SER A 10 -12.49 -3.86 -5.16
CA SER A 10 -13.78 -3.42 -4.60
C SER A 10 -14.00 -3.84 -3.14
N TYR A 11 -13.28 -4.86 -2.64
CA TYR A 11 -13.38 -5.35 -1.26
C TYR A 11 -12.41 -4.71 -0.26
N PHE A 12 -11.35 -4.04 -0.71
CA PHE A 12 -10.30 -3.52 0.19
C PHE A 12 -9.95 -2.07 -0.18
N VAL A 13 -10.73 -1.13 0.37
CA VAL A 13 -10.40 0.30 0.35
C VAL A 13 -9.32 0.54 1.41
N PRO A 14 -8.16 1.12 1.05
CA PRO A 14 -7.15 1.48 2.02
C PRO A 14 -7.69 2.39 3.12
N LYS A 15 -7.17 2.21 4.34
CA LYS A 15 -7.51 3.03 5.50
C LYS A 15 -6.28 3.66 6.12
N ASN A 16 -6.48 4.80 6.77
CA ASN A 16 -5.45 5.53 7.49
C ASN A 16 -4.19 5.81 6.65
N VAL A 17 -4.39 6.07 5.36
CA VAL A 17 -3.29 6.34 4.45
C VAL A 17 -2.74 7.73 4.76
N GLN A 18 -1.47 7.79 5.14
CA GLN A 18 -0.73 9.02 5.43
C GLN A 18 0.58 9.02 4.64
N LEU A 19 0.98 10.16 4.11
CA LEU A 19 2.22 10.31 3.36
C LEU A 19 2.99 11.54 3.84
N GLU A 20 4.31 11.42 3.88
CA GLU A 20 5.22 12.51 4.15
C GLU A 20 6.26 12.60 3.02
N PHE A 21 6.41 13.80 2.47
CA PHE A 21 7.42 14.13 1.47
C PHE A 21 8.35 15.20 2.03
N ASN A 22 9.64 14.90 2.12
CA ASN A 22 10.66 15.83 2.60
C ASN A 22 11.69 16.11 1.51
N ALA A 23 11.80 17.38 1.11
CA ALA A 23 12.87 17.80 0.22
C ALA A 23 14.21 17.85 0.98
N LEU A 24 15.24 17.24 0.40
CA LEU A 24 16.60 17.22 0.93
C LEU A 24 17.46 18.28 0.24
N GLN A 25 18.52 18.73 0.92
CA GLN A 25 19.39 19.81 0.44
C GLN A 25 20.10 19.49 -0.89
N ASP A 26 20.23 18.21 -1.23
CA ASP A 26 20.87 17.74 -2.46
C ASP A 26 19.90 17.57 -3.65
N GLY A 27 18.64 17.99 -3.50
CA GLY A 27 17.60 17.88 -4.53
C GLY A 27 16.92 16.52 -4.62
N ARG A 28 17.21 15.60 -3.68
CA ARG A 28 16.43 14.38 -3.49
C ARG A 28 15.20 14.66 -2.63
N ILE A 29 14.25 13.73 -2.68
CA ILE A 29 13.03 13.74 -1.88
C ILE A 29 13.02 12.46 -1.06
N SER A 30 12.85 12.56 0.25
CA SER A 30 12.50 11.40 1.09
C SER A 30 10.98 11.24 1.10
N VAL A 31 10.51 10.02 0.93
CA VAL A 31 9.07 9.70 0.93
C VAL A 31 8.80 8.61 1.95
N GLN A 32 7.77 8.80 2.75
CA GLN A 32 7.29 7.81 3.70
C GLN A 32 5.77 7.69 3.56
N ALA A 33 5.24 6.47 3.62
CA ALA A 33 3.80 6.24 3.60
C ALA A 33 3.39 5.17 4.60
N SER A 34 2.35 5.44 5.38
CA SER A 34 1.70 4.47 6.27
C SER A 34 0.26 4.23 5.86
N GLY A 35 -0.29 3.10 6.27
CA GLY A 35 -1.71 2.81 6.13
C GLY A 35 -2.01 1.32 6.15
N SER A 36 -3.30 0.97 6.18
CA SER A 36 -3.75 -0.39 5.95
C SER A 36 -4.15 -0.57 4.50
N PHE A 37 -3.36 -1.36 3.75
CA PHE A 37 -3.60 -1.63 2.33
C PHE A 37 -4.18 -3.04 2.07
N PHE A 38 -4.04 -3.94 3.04
CA PHE A 38 -4.46 -5.35 2.98
C PHE A 38 -5.09 -5.80 4.31
N GLY A 39 -6.39 -5.54 4.48
CA GLY A 39 -7.12 -5.95 5.68
C GLY A 39 -6.90 -5.03 6.88
N SER A 40 -6.45 -5.59 8.00
CA SER A 40 -6.27 -4.86 9.28
C SER A 40 -4.80 -4.60 9.64
N PHE A 41 -3.85 -4.98 8.79
CA PHE A 41 -2.42 -4.79 9.06
C PHE A 41 -1.93 -3.44 8.58
N CYS A 42 -1.15 -2.76 9.42
CA CYS A 42 -0.49 -1.53 9.05
C CYS A 42 0.81 -1.81 8.29
N ASP A 43 0.94 -1.17 7.13
CA ASP A 43 2.15 -1.14 6.33
C ASP A 43 2.84 0.22 6.53
N TYR A 44 4.17 0.22 6.54
CA TYR A 44 5.00 1.42 6.65
C TYR A 44 6.16 1.30 5.67
N VAL A 45 6.05 2.06 4.58
CA VAL A 45 6.99 2.02 3.46
C VAL A 45 7.78 3.32 3.40
N ALA A 46 9.10 3.19 3.28
CA ALA A 46 10.00 4.31 3.02
C ALA A 46 10.45 4.26 1.57
N GLY A 47 10.86 5.41 1.05
CA GLY A 47 11.24 5.56 -0.34
C GLY A 47 12.08 6.80 -0.58
N SER A 48 12.42 6.98 -1.83
CA SER A 48 13.18 8.12 -2.31
C SER A 48 12.61 8.60 -3.63
N GLY A 49 12.76 9.90 -3.87
CA GLY A 49 12.42 10.54 -5.12
C GLY A 49 13.46 11.56 -5.55
N LYS A 50 13.31 12.06 -6.76
CA LYS A 50 14.18 13.09 -7.35
C LYS A 50 13.42 13.90 -8.39
N ILE A 51 13.72 15.18 -8.47
CA ILE A 51 13.26 16.02 -9.57
C ILE A 51 14.01 15.61 -10.84
N VAL A 52 13.28 15.17 -11.87
CA VAL A 52 13.87 14.67 -13.13
C VAL A 52 14.39 15.82 -13.98
N ASN A 53 13.60 16.90 -14.08
CA ASN A 53 13.96 18.11 -14.79
C ASN A 53 13.66 19.33 -13.90
N LYS A 54 14.71 20.09 -13.57
CA LYS A 54 14.58 21.30 -12.73
C LYS A 54 13.74 22.41 -13.38
N GLU A 55 13.60 22.42 -14.71
CA GLU A 55 12.71 23.33 -15.43
C GLU A 55 11.23 22.93 -15.28
N LYS A 56 10.95 21.69 -14.89
CA LYS A 56 9.61 21.15 -14.62
C LYS A 56 9.55 20.57 -13.20
N PRO A 57 9.70 21.41 -12.16
CA PRO A 57 9.82 20.94 -10.77
C PRO A 57 8.57 20.26 -10.22
N ALA A 58 7.42 20.45 -10.88
CA ALA A 58 6.17 19.75 -10.57
C ALA A 58 6.18 18.27 -10.98
N VAL A 59 7.23 17.80 -11.67
CA VAL A 59 7.38 16.42 -12.12
C VAL A 59 8.60 15.79 -11.45
N PHE A 60 8.38 14.70 -10.72
CA PHE A 60 9.44 14.02 -9.99
C PHE A 60 9.22 12.51 -9.99
N ASP A 61 10.31 11.78 -9.98
CA ASP A 61 10.29 10.33 -9.84
C ASP A 61 10.24 9.96 -8.37
N VAL A 62 9.44 8.95 -8.03
CA VAL A 62 9.31 8.37 -6.68
C VAL A 62 9.51 6.88 -6.78
N SER A 63 10.15 6.31 -5.76
CA SER A 63 10.24 4.87 -5.61
C SER A 63 10.12 4.48 -4.14
N PHE A 64 9.27 3.49 -3.88
CA PHE A 64 9.07 2.91 -2.56
C PHE A 64 9.91 1.64 -2.44
N GLU A 65 10.62 1.54 -1.33
CA GLU A 65 11.44 0.38 -0.98
C GLU A 65 10.54 -0.59 -0.22
N THR A 66 9.91 -1.49 -0.97
CA THR A 66 9.06 -2.55 -0.40
C THR A 66 9.86 -3.84 -0.25
N ASN A 67 9.66 -4.57 0.84
CA ASN A 67 10.27 -5.88 1.04
C ASN A 67 9.77 -6.97 0.07
N TYR A 68 8.72 -6.69 -0.71
CA TYR A 68 8.06 -7.63 -1.61
C TYR A 68 8.55 -7.57 -3.06
N SER A 69 9.26 -6.51 -3.44
CA SER A 69 9.73 -6.34 -4.83
C SER A 69 11.25 -6.40 -4.90
N LEU A 70 11.77 -7.40 -5.61
CA LEU A 70 13.20 -7.49 -5.94
C LEU A 70 13.65 -6.38 -6.90
N ALA A 71 12.70 -5.75 -7.62
CA ALA A 71 12.95 -4.63 -8.49
C ALA A 71 12.40 -3.33 -7.89
N LYS A 72 13.26 -2.34 -7.68
CA LYS A 72 12.87 -0.99 -7.27
C LYS A 72 12.08 -0.34 -8.42
N LYS A 73 10.74 -0.37 -8.39
CA LYS A 73 9.89 0.28 -9.39
C LYS A 73 9.91 1.80 -9.14
N VAL A 74 10.15 2.55 -10.20
CA VAL A 74 10.12 4.01 -10.19
C VAL A 74 8.84 4.46 -10.88
N HIS A 75 8.16 5.41 -10.26
CA HIS A 75 6.92 6.01 -10.76
C HIS A 75 7.09 7.51 -10.88
N THR A 76 6.72 8.08 -12.02
CA THR A 76 6.73 9.53 -12.20
C THR A 76 5.44 10.12 -11.64
N TYR A 77 5.58 11.14 -10.80
CA TYR A 77 4.50 11.86 -10.15
C TYR A 77 4.42 13.27 -10.73
N TRP A 78 3.21 13.70 -11.05
CA TRP A 78 2.89 15.03 -11.54
C TRP A 78 2.02 15.75 -10.51
N VAL A 79 2.52 16.84 -9.92
CA VAL A 79 1.71 17.73 -9.10
C VAL A 79 0.85 18.58 -10.03
N LEU A 80 -0.45 18.29 -10.06
CA LEU A 80 -1.39 19.01 -10.93
C LEU A 80 -1.81 20.34 -10.30
N SER A 81 -2.03 20.35 -8.98
CA SER A 81 -2.37 21.54 -8.23
C SER A 81 -2.01 21.36 -6.75
N THR A 82 -1.56 22.40 -6.09
CA THR A 82 -1.27 22.43 -4.65
C THR A 82 -1.15 23.87 -4.21
N ASP A 83 -1.58 24.17 -3.00
CA ASP A 83 -1.29 25.45 -2.34
C ASP A 83 -0.14 25.34 -1.33
N TYR A 84 0.47 24.15 -1.21
CA TYR A 84 1.49 23.82 -0.22
C TYR A 84 1.07 24.03 1.23
N GLU A 85 -0.21 24.27 1.51
CA GLU A 85 -0.71 24.61 2.84
C GLU A 85 -1.83 23.68 3.30
N SER A 86 -2.85 23.47 2.48
CA SER A 86 -4.00 22.65 2.84
C SER A 86 -4.11 21.40 1.98
N TYR A 87 -3.82 21.47 0.67
CA TYR A 87 -4.13 20.39 -0.27
C TYR A 87 -3.06 20.19 -1.34
N ALA A 88 -3.06 18.98 -1.92
CA ALA A 88 -2.31 18.68 -3.13
C ALA A 88 -3.05 17.66 -4.00
N VAL A 89 -2.89 17.78 -5.31
CA VAL A 89 -3.42 16.88 -6.34
C VAL A 89 -2.25 16.30 -7.11
N VAL A 90 -2.09 14.98 -7.04
CA VAL A 90 -0.96 14.28 -7.65
C VAL A 90 -1.46 13.20 -8.59
N PHE A 91 -1.01 13.24 -9.83
CA PHE A 91 -1.25 12.22 -10.82
C PHE A 91 -0.02 11.33 -10.99
N THR A 92 -0.24 10.05 -11.26
CA THR A 92 0.80 9.08 -11.63
C THR A 92 0.25 8.13 -12.68
N CYS A 93 1.11 7.73 -13.59
CA CYS A 93 0.82 6.84 -14.70
C CYS A 93 1.91 5.76 -14.71
N TRP A 94 1.52 4.51 -14.45
CA TRP A 94 2.48 3.42 -14.28
C TRP A 94 2.79 2.68 -15.58
N ASN A 95 1.89 2.77 -16.56
CA ASN A 95 2.04 2.19 -17.88
C ASN A 95 1.45 3.12 -18.95
N THR A 96 2.07 3.10 -20.12
CA THR A 96 1.61 3.84 -21.31
C THR A 96 1.24 2.85 -22.40
N LEU A 97 0.16 3.13 -23.12
CA LEU A 97 -0.27 2.38 -24.29
C LEU A 97 0.65 2.66 -25.49
N GLU A 98 0.48 1.89 -26.58
CA GLU A 98 1.28 2.04 -27.79
C GLU A 98 1.14 3.43 -28.45
N ASP A 99 0.01 4.09 -28.26
CA ASP A 99 -0.27 5.44 -28.76
C ASP A 99 0.36 6.56 -27.89
N GLY A 100 1.08 6.18 -26.81
CA GLY A 100 1.74 7.09 -25.88
C GLY A 100 0.80 7.69 -24.82
N THR A 101 -0.48 7.33 -24.82
CA THR A 101 -1.41 7.71 -23.75
C THR A 101 -1.19 6.85 -22.51
N CYS A 102 -1.60 7.36 -21.35
CA CYS A 102 -1.56 6.59 -20.12
C CYS A 102 -2.64 5.52 -20.13
N ASP A 103 -2.25 4.30 -19.76
CA ASP A 103 -3.18 3.20 -19.59
C ASP A 103 -4.20 3.58 -18.50
N PRO A 104 -5.51 3.67 -18.84
CA PRO A 104 -6.53 4.05 -17.87
C PRO A 104 -6.62 3.11 -16.66
N GLU A 105 -6.17 1.86 -16.79
CA GLU A 105 -6.13 0.89 -15.69
C GLU A 105 -4.90 1.06 -14.78
N GLU A 106 -3.86 1.75 -15.27
CA GLU A 106 -2.62 2.05 -14.56
C GLU A 106 -2.40 3.54 -14.31
N SER A 107 -3.50 4.31 -14.34
CA SER A 107 -3.54 5.75 -14.07
C SER A 107 -4.22 6.05 -12.75
N TYR A 108 -3.56 6.85 -11.90
CA TYR A 108 -4.03 7.15 -10.56
C TYR A 108 -3.92 8.64 -10.27
N ILE A 109 -4.96 9.19 -9.66
CA ILE A 109 -4.90 10.51 -9.04
C ILE A 109 -5.10 10.38 -7.53
N TRP A 110 -4.37 11.18 -6.78
CA TRP A 110 -4.42 11.28 -5.33
C TRP A 110 -4.71 12.73 -4.95
N THR A 111 -5.67 12.92 -4.04
CA THR A 111 -5.90 14.21 -3.40
C THR A 111 -5.51 14.10 -1.92
N PHE A 112 -4.54 14.90 -1.52
CA PHE A 112 -4.03 14.96 -0.16
C PHE A 112 -4.59 16.19 0.54
N THR A 113 -4.90 16.05 1.82
CA THR A 113 -5.30 17.16 2.70
C THR A 113 -4.49 17.10 3.98
N ARG A 114 -4.19 18.26 4.57
CA ARG A 114 -3.58 18.36 5.91
C ARG A 114 -4.60 18.22 7.04
N SER A 115 -5.90 18.16 6.73
CA SER A 115 -6.96 18.01 7.72
C SER A 115 -7.57 16.60 7.71
N LEU A 116 -7.65 15.99 8.90
CA LEU A 116 -8.39 14.74 9.11
C LEU A 116 -9.90 14.92 8.91
N SER A 117 -10.42 16.15 8.95
CA SER A 117 -11.84 16.43 8.65
C SER A 117 -12.15 16.43 7.15
N GLY A 118 -11.15 16.26 6.28
CA GLY A 118 -11.30 16.29 4.83
C GLY A 118 -10.95 17.64 4.21
N HIS A 119 -11.24 17.76 2.91
CA HIS A 119 -10.96 18.95 2.09
C HIS A 119 -11.95 20.08 2.41
N SER A 120 -11.47 21.31 2.43
CA SER A 120 -12.32 22.50 2.50
C SER A 120 -13.05 22.74 1.17
N LEU A 121 -14.05 23.64 1.16
CA LEU A 121 -14.77 23.99 -0.07
C LEU A 121 -13.85 24.61 -1.13
N SER A 122 -12.85 25.41 -0.73
CA SER A 122 -11.87 25.98 -1.65
C SER A 122 -10.94 24.91 -2.23
N ASP A 123 -10.50 23.95 -1.40
CA ASP A 123 -9.65 22.85 -1.86
C ASP A 123 -10.41 21.99 -2.88
N LEU A 124 -11.69 21.69 -2.60
CA LEU A 124 -12.54 20.93 -3.52
C LEU A 124 -12.77 21.65 -4.85
N ALA A 125 -12.93 22.97 -4.85
CA ALA A 125 -13.03 23.75 -6.08
C ALA A 125 -11.75 23.60 -6.93
N ALA A 126 -10.58 23.80 -6.32
CA ALA A 126 -9.31 23.67 -7.02
C ALA A 126 -9.02 22.23 -7.50
N ILE A 127 -9.43 21.22 -6.73
CA ILE A 127 -9.37 19.81 -7.14
C ILE A 127 -10.24 19.58 -8.37
N ASN A 128 -11.49 20.07 -8.36
CA ASN A 128 -12.43 19.89 -9.46
C ASN A 128 -11.97 20.58 -10.76
N ASP A 129 -11.21 21.66 -10.64
CA ASP A 129 -10.60 22.35 -11.78
C ASP A 129 -9.35 21.62 -12.30
N ALA A 130 -8.56 20.99 -11.42
CA ALA A 130 -7.29 20.35 -11.78
C ALA A 130 -7.44 18.95 -12.40
N VAL A 131 -8.39 18.15 -11.90
CA VAL A 131 -8.55 16.73 -12.27
C VAL A 131 -8.88 16.51 -13.76
N PRO A 132 -9.71 17.35 -14.42
CA PRO A 132 -10.03 17.15 -15.85
C PRO A 132 -8.83 17.29 -16.79
N PHE A 133 -7.73 17.96 -16.39
CA PHE A 133 -6.54 18.11 -17.23
C PHE A 133 -5.83 16.79 -17.57
N VAL A 134 -6.09 15.73 -16.80
CA VAL A 134 -5.57 14.38 -17.05
C VAL A 134 -6.65 13.41 -17.54
N CYS A 135 -7.75 13.94 -18.10
CA CYS A 135 -8.86 13.16 -18.65
C CYS A 135 -9.56 12.25 -17.62
N MET A 136 -9.53 12.63 -16.33
CA MET A 136 -10.22 11.92 -15.24
C MET A 136 -11.40 12.74 -14.72
N SER A 137 -12.31 12.11 -13.98
CA SER A 137 -13.50 12.77 -13.42
C SER A 137 -13.43 12.80 -11.89
N PRO A 138 -13.68 13.97 -11.25
CA PRO A 138 -13.74 14.06 -9.79
C PRO A 138 -14.79 13.15 -9.14
N ARG A 139 -15.78 12.67 -9.90
CA ARG A 139 -16.80 11.75 -9.38
C ARG A 139 -16.26 10.34 -9.08
N ASP A 140 -15.09 10.01 -9.61
CA ASP A 140 -14.52 8.66 -9.48
C ASP A 140 -13.68 8.53 -8.20
N PHE A 141 -13.51 9.61 -7.44
CA PHE A 141 -12.76 9.60 -6.19
C PHE A 141 -13.42 8.74 -5.12
N LYS A 142 -12.59 7.94 -4.46
CA LYS A 142 -12.91 7.24 -3.21
C LYS A 142 -12.17 7.90 -2.05
N THR A 143 -12.89 8.13 -0.97
CA THR A 143 -12.33 8.63 0.29
C THR A 143 -11.78 7.47 1.09
N PHE A 144 -10.53 7.58 1.55
CA PHE A 144 -9.97 6.65 2.51
C PHE A 144 -10.45 7.00 3.90
N GLN A 145 -10.91 6.01 4.66
CA GLN A 145 -11.30 6.22 6.05
C GLN A 145 -10.07 6.54 6.90
N GLN A 146 -10.19 7.53 7.78
CA GLN A 146 -9.20 7.87 8.80
C GLN A 146 -9.85 7.62 10.16
N ASP A 147 -9.62 6.44 10.73
CA ASP A 147 -10.17 5.98 12.02
C ASP A 147 -9.14 6.01 13.17
N GLY A 148 -7.93 6.51 12.90
CA GLY A 148 -6.84 6.62 13.88
C GLY A 148 -5.97 5.36 13.98
N GLY A 149 -6.15 4.37 13.12
CA GLY A 149 -5.20 3.27 12.97
C GLY A 149 -3.94 3.68 12.21
N CYS A 150 -2.90 2.85 12.24
CA CYS A 150 -1.67 3.02 11.45
C CYS A 150 -1.01 4.40 11.56
N ASP A 151 -0.97 4.93 12.79
CA ASP A 151 -0.39 6.22 13.12
C ASP A 151 0.97 6.41 12.45
N PHE A 152 1.12 7.55 11.80
CA PHE A 152 2.37 7.91 11.16
C PHE A 152 3.43 8.17 12.24
N ASN A 153 4.31 7.19 12.43
CA ASN A 153 5.42 7.26 13.36
C ASN A 153 6.73 7.00 12.60
N PRO A 154 7.66 7.97 12.56
CA PRO A 154 8.96 7.81 11.89
C PRO A 154 9.76 6.58 12.32
N PHE A 155 9.57 6.09 13.55
CA PHE A 155 10.26 4.90 14.06
C PHE A 155 9.78 3.58 13.43
N ASN A 156 8.66 3.58 12.71
CA ASN A 156 8.13 2.41 12.03
C ASN A 156 8.76 2.18 10.64
N PHE A 157 9.66 3.07 10.18
CA PHE A 157 10.22 3.06 8.83
C PHE A 157 11.72 2.70 8.81
N PRO A 158 12.16 1.83 7.87
CA PRO A 158 11.35 0.93 7.07
C PRO A 158 10.82 -0.24 7.92
N ASN A 159 9.59 -0.69 7.69
CA ASN A 159 9.03 -1.82 8.44
C ASN A 159 9.74 -3.13 8.07
N THR A 160 10.76 -3.52 8.84
CA THR A 160 11.44 -4.82 8.73
C THR A 160 10.65 -5.95 9.42
N TYR A 161 9.60 -5.63 10.18
CA TYR A 161 8.92 -6.58 11.08
C TYR A 161 7.80 -7.39 10.43
N GLY A 162 7.21 -6.92 9.33
CA GLY A 162 6.11 -7.63 8.64
C GLY A 162 6.48 -9.04 8.15
N MET A 163 7.74 -9.29 7.77
CA MET A 163 8.18 -10.61 7.28
C MET A 163 8.72 -11.55 8.37
N VAL A 164 9.24 -11.03 9.49
CA VAL A 164 9.76 -11.89 10.56
C VAL A 164 8.64 -12.77 11.13
N PHE A 165 7.44 -12.21 11.29
CA PHE A 165 6.30 -12.96 11.82
C PHE A 165 5.84 -14.07 10.87
N ILE A 166 5.72 -13.82 9.57
CA ILE A 166 5.23 -14.81 8.60
C ILE A 166 6.24 -15.96 8.40
N MET A 167 7.54 -15.63 8.29
CA MET A 167 8.55 -16.67 8.19
C MET A 167 8.63 -17.51 9.46
N SER A 168 8.50 -16.89 10.65
CA SER A 168 8.50 -17.65 11.91
C SER A 168 7.30 -18.58 12.06
N THR A 169 6.09 -18.16 11.66
CA THR A 169 4.88 -18.99 11.80
C THR A 169 4.86 -20.13 10.80
N VAL A 170 5.33 -19.92 9.57
CA VAL A 170 5.48 -21.00 8.57
C VAL A 170 6.56 -21.99 9.01
N PHE A 171 7.67 -21.50 9.58
CA PHE A 171 8.75 -22.37 10.08
C PHE A 171 8.31 -23.18 11.30
N ILE A 172 7.57 -22.57 12.24
CA ILE A 172 6.97 -23.27 13.38
C ILE A 172 5.95 -24.30 12.88
N GLY A 173 5.10 -23.95 11.91
CA GLY A 173 4.15 -24.89 11.29
C GLY A 173 4.85 -26.08 10.63
N PHE A 174 5.96 -25.84 9.94
CA PHE A 174 6.76 -26.88 9.30
C PHE A 174 7.47 -27.78 10.32
N ILE A 175 8.00 -27.21 11.41
CA ILE A 175 8.58 -27.99 12.52
C ILE A 175 7.52 -28.85 13.19
N ILE A 176 6.34 -28.29 13.48
CA ILE A 176 5.22 -29.05 14.07
C ILE A 176 4.83 -30.19 13.13
N PHE A 177 4.68 -29.93 11.83
CA PHE A 177 4.37 -30.96 10.84
C PHE A 177 5.44 -32.06 10.79
N LEU A 178 6.73 -31.69 10.77
CA LEU A 178 7.84 -32.64 10.80
C LEU A 178 7.84 -33.49 12.08
N VAL A 179 7.61 -32.89 13.24
CA VAL A 179 7.53 -33.61 14.52
C VAL A 179 6.37 -34.59 14.52
N PHE A 180 5.19 -34.17 14.05
CA PHE A 180 4.02 -35.06 13.91
C PHE A 180 4.29 -36.19 12.92
N PHE A 181 4.91 -35.88 11.78
CA PHE A 181 5.24 -36.86 10.75
C PHE A 181 6.25 -37.90 11.26
N ILE A 182 7.32 -37.45 11.92
CA ILE A 182 8.31 -38.33 12.57
C ILE A 182 7.66 -39.18 13.67
N TYR A 183 6.82 -38.57 14.52
CA TYR A 183 6.08 -39.29 15.55
C TYR A 183 5.17 -40.38 14.95
N CYS A 184 4.42 -40.08 13.89
CA CYS A 184 3.61 -41.05 13.16
C CYS A 184 4.46 -42.19 12.58
N LEU A 185 5.60 -41.89 11.96
CA LEU A 185 6.49 -42.91 11.40
C LEU A 185 7.06 -43.83 12.50
N THR A 186 7.45 -43.29 13.65
CA THR A 186 7.93 -44.10 14.78
C THR A 186 6.84 -44.99 15.38
N LYS A 187 5.59 -44.51 15.41
CA LYS A 187 4.42 -45.31 15.85
C LYS A 187 4.04 -46.42 14.88
N VAL A 188 4.23 -46.22 13.57
CA VAL A 188 3.99 -47.26 12.54
C VAL A 188 5.11 -48.32 12.55
N SER A 189 6.35 -47.91 12.81
CA SER A 189 7.49 -48.84 12.93
C SER A 189 7.45 -49.68 14.21
N ASN A 190 6.94 -49.12 15.31
CA ASN A 190 6.82 -49.82 16.58
C ASN A 190 5.42 -50.43 16.69
N GLY A 191 5.21 -51.56 16.01
CA GLY A 191 3.97 -52.33 16.07
C GLY A 191 3.49 -52.49 17.52
N GLY A 192 2.43 -51.75 17.86
CA GLY A 192 1.79 -51.78 19.16
C GLY A 192 0.30 -51.55 18.95
N GLU A 193 -0.48 -52.59 19.27
CA GLU A 193 -1.94 -52.70 19.15
C GLU A 193 -2.67 -51.37 19.44
N GLY A 194 -3.50 -50.94 18.48
CA GLY A 194 -4.29 -49.72 18.61
C GLY A 194 -5.53 -49.93 19.49
N PRO A 195 -5.89 -48.98 20.37
CA PRO A 195 -7.23 -48.92 20.93
C PRO A 195 -8.15 -48.06 20.04
N GLN A 196 -9.19 -48.73 19.53
CA GLN A 196 -10.56 -48.27 19.23
C GLN A 196 -10.79 -46.75 19.04
N ARG A 197 -11.15 -46.37 17.79
CA ARG A 197 -11.74 -45.07 17.46
C ARG A 197 -13.11 -44.91 18.11
N LYS A 198 -13.25 -44.03 19.09
CA LYS A 198 -14.52 -43.32 19.35
C LYS A 198 -14.48 -42.00 18.56
N GLY A 199 -15.16 -41.97 17.42
CA GLY A 199 -15.34 -40.76 16.65
C GLY A 199 -16.37 -39.86 17.32
N ASN A 200 -15.94 -38.70 17.81
CA ASN A 200 -16.84 -37.56 17.98
C ASN A 200 -16.73 -36.71 16.71
N VAL A 201 -17.84 -36.70 15.96
CA VAL A 201 -18.07 -35.77 14.85
C VAL A 201 -18.39 -34.42 15.47
N ILE A 202 -17.61 -33.38 15.15
CA ILE A 202 -17.96 -31.99 15.42
C ILE A 202 -18.28 -31.34 14.07
N ILE A 203 -19.55 -31.03 13.87
CA ILE A 203 -20.05 -30.17 12.79
C ILE A 203 -20.05 -28.74 13.33
N PHE A 204 -19.43 -27.80 12.62
CA PHE A 204 -19.62 -26.38 12.87
C PHE A 204 -20.81 -25.90 12.02
N ASN A 205 -21.78 -25.27 12.67
CA ASN A 205 -22.71 -24.32 12.04
C ASN A 205 -22.00 -22.97 11.89
#